data_AF-A0A835FV93-F1
#
_entry.id   AF-A0A835FV93-F1
#
_cell.length_a   1.000
_cell.length_b   1.000
_cell.length_c   1.000
_cell.angle_alpha   90.00
_cell.angle_beta   90.00
_cell.angle_gamma   90.00
#
_symmetry.space_group_name_H-M   'P 1'
#
loop_
_entity.id
_entity.type
_entity.pdbx_description
1 polymer ?
#
loop_
_entity_poly.entity_id
_entity_poly.type
_entity_poly.pdbx_seq_one_letter_code
_entity_poly.pdbx_strand_id
1 'polypeptide(L)'
;MATPKLSPISPVRRDDTKPCAPSAVLRVQDASAAEAYEQYLRLPELSALWKPGSFPEWASEGLVKPALQALEITFRFASLALSDPRCYASRRELARRLESLAAREAELVAALCDDRSAPPPLAELTASGGVLPRERSASSEVWQIPGSAAAVVCRASEASLLPRLAAWDKSEALASRVMYAIEAQMQGCAFTLGLGEPNLAGKPVLEYDRVVRPHELHALKPKPSPEPKSGYVNRENETLFTMYQILESWLCAASQLLTRLNERIEAKSWEAAASDCWILERVWKLLADVEDLHMLMDPDDFLRLIKSQLAIRAGSDASFCFRSRALLHVANATRDLKKRVPWVLGVEVDPNGGPRVQEAAMRLYHSRRRGEGEEAGKVELLQAFQAVEAAVRRFFFAYRQLVAAMMGTAEASGNRALFVPAEGMDPLAQMFLEPPYYPSLDAAKTFLADYWVQQMARASAPSRQS
;
A
#
# COMPACT_ATOMS: atom_id res chain seq x y z
N MET A 1 -14.04 -26.68 52.84
CA MET A 1 -13.23 -25.48 52.53
C MET A 1 -11.79 -25.91 52.39
N ALA A 2 -11.31 -26.02 51.15
CA ALA A 2 -9.95 -26.40 50.82
C ALA A 2 -9.29 -25.23 50.10
N THR A 3 -8.18 -24.75 50.64
CA THR A 3 -7.33 -23.72 50.06
C THR A 3 -6.61 -24.27 48.82
N PRO A 4 -6.56 -23.56 47.69
CA PRO A 4 -5.72 -23.98 46.58
C PRO A 4 -4.27 -23.62 46.90
N LYS A 5 -3.39 -24.63 46.88
CA LYS A 5 -1.95 -24.47 47.02
C LYS A 5 -1.39 -23.73 45.79
N LEU A 6 -0.72 -22.61 46.03
CA LEU A 6 0.11 -21.93 45.05
C LEU A 6 1.31 -22.83 44.69
N SER A 7 1.45 -23.14 43.41
CA SER A 7 2.64 -23.79 42.85
C SER A 7 3.84 -22.84 42.96
N PRO A 8 5.04 -23.30 43.36
CA PRO A 8 6.21 -22.46 43.41
C PRO A 8 6.68 -22.11 41.99
N ILE A 9 6.88 -20.82 41.76
CA ILE A 9 7.52 -20.25 40.57
C ILE A 9 8.86 -20.95 40.39
N SER A 10 9.03 -21.66 39.27
CA SER A 10 10.32 -22.23 38.91
C SER A 10 11.33 -21.11 38.65
N PRO A 11 12.57 -21.22 39.15
CA PRO A 11 13.61 -20.26 38.81
C PRO A 11 13.94 -20.40 37.32
N VAL A 12 13.84 -19.30 36.58
CA VAL A 12 14.27 -19.20 35.19
C VAL A 12 15.74 -19.61 35.13
N ARG A 13 16.03 -20.75 34.49
CA ARG A 13 17.38 -21.20 34.18
C ARG A 13 18.06 -20.16 33.28
N ARG A 14 19.31 -19.83 33.59
CA ARG A 14 20.11 -18.77 32.97
C ARG A 14 20.83 -19.17 31.67
N ASP A 15 20.49 -20.31 31.07
CA ASP A 15 21.26 -20.92 29.96
C ASP A 15 20.42 -21.16 28.70
N ASP A 16 19.83 -20.11 28.13
CA ASP A 16 19.33 -20.13 26.74
C ASP A 16 19.90 -18.93 25.95
N THR A 17 21.23 -18.79 25.94
CA THR A 17 21.94 -17.99 24.93
C THR A 17 22.05 -18.82 23.64
N LYS A 18 20.92 -19.11 23.00
CA LYS A 18 20.92 -19.42 21.57
C LYS A 18 20.82 -18.08 20.82
N PRO A 19 21.78 -17.70 19.98
CA PRO A 19 21.64 -16.52 19.15
C PRO A 19 20.39 -16.68 18.29
N CYS A 20 19.50 -15.68 18.36
CA CYS A 20 18.36 -15.59 17.45
C CYS A 20 18.93 -15.59 16.03
N ALA A 21 18.47 -16.50 15.16
CA ALA A 21 18.96 -16.58 13.80
C ALA A 21 18.87 -15.20 13.13
N PRO A 22 19.92 -14.72 12.44
CA PRO A 22 19.87 -13.42 11.80
C PRO A 22 18.72 -13.41 10.78
N SER A 23 17.79 -12.46 10.95
CA SER A 23 16.69 -12.22 10.00
C SER A 23 17.29 -11.90 8.62
N ALA A 24 16.96 -12.73 7.62
CA ALA A 24 17.60 -12.69 6.32
C ALA A 24 17.12 -11.47 5.53
N VAL A 25 18.03 -10.58 5.10
CA VAL A 25 17.68 -9.46 4.21
C VAL A 25 17.19 -10.01 2.88
N LEU A 26 16.00 -9.57 2.46
CA LEU A 26 15.48 -9.95 1.15
C LEU A 26 16.35 -9.29 0.09
N ARG A 27 16.90 -10.08 -0.82
CA ARG A 27 17.78 -9.60 -1.88
C ARG A 27 17.28 -10.11 -3.22
N VAL A 28 17.53 -9.31 -4.25
CA VAL A 28 17.41 -9.76 -5.64
C VAL A 28 18.40 -10.91 -5.82
N GLN A 29 17.90 -12.10 -6.13
CA GLN A 29 18.75 -13.28 -6.31
C GLN A 29 19.39 -13.31 -7.71
N ASP A 30 18.72 -12.72 -8.71
CA ASP A 30 19.18 -12.65 -10.09
C ASP A 30 19.00 -11.22 -10.64
N ALA A 31 20.12 -10.50 -10.76
CA ALA A 31 20.12 -9.12 -11.26
C ALA A 31 19.64 -9.02 -12.72
N SER A 32 19.93 -10.03 -13.54
CA SER A 32 19.51 -10.06 -14.94
C SER A 32 18.00 -10.25 -15.06
N ALA A 33 17.41 -11.08 -14.18
CA ALA A 33 15.96 -11.27 -14.13
C ALA A 33 15.22 -10.01 -13.63
N ALA A 34 15.83 -9.26 -12.70
CA ALA A 34 15.29 -7.97 -12.26
C ALA A 34 15.35 -6.90 -13.36
N GLU A 35 16.45 -6.84 -14.12
CA GLU A 35 16.57 -5.94 -15.27
C GLU A 35 15.56 -6.29 -16.38
N ALA A 36 15.40 -7.59 -16.70
CA ALA A 36 14.42 -8.04 -17.66
C ALA A 36 12.98 -7.70 -17.22
N TYR A 37 12.68 -7.81 -15.93
CA TYR A 37 11.40 -7.40 -15.35
C TYR A 37 11.18 -5.88 -15.50
N GLU A 38 12.17 -5.07 -15.16
CA GLU A 38 12.07 -3.60 -15.29
C GLU A 38 11.88 -3.16 -16.73
N GLN A 39 12.61 -3.78 -17.67
CA GLN A 39 12.45 -3.52 -19.10
C GLN A 39 11.09 -3.99 -19.62
N TYR A 40 10.64 -5.18 -19.19
CA TYR A 40 9.34 -5.73 -19.57
C TYR A 40 8.20 -4.78 -19.19
N LEU A 41 8.24 -4.19 -17.98
CA LEU A 41 7.23 -3.26 -17.47
C LEU A 41 7.42 -1.79 -17.88
N ARG A 42 8.51 -1.50 -18.60
CA ARG A 42 8.92 -0.12 -18.97
C ARG A 42 9.07 0.78 -17.73
N LEU A 43 9.64 0.23 -16.66
CA LEU A 43 9.89 0.94 -15.40
C LEU A 43 10.87 2.11 -15.54
N PRO A 44 11.91 2.08 -16.41
CA PRO A 44 12.73 3.26 -16.65
C PRO A 44 11.92 4.46 -17.17
N GLU A 45 10.99 4.23 -18.10
CA GLU A 45 10.13 5.30 -18.61
C GLU A 45 9.07 5.73 -17.60
N LEU A 46 8.47 4.78 -16.88
CA LEU A 46 7.49 5.09 -15.83
C LEU A 46 8.13 5.87 -14.67
N SER A 47 9.31 5.45 -14.20
CA SER A 47 10.05 6.14 -13.14
C SER A 47 10.55 7.53 -13.55
N ALA A 48 10.77 7.78 -14.85
CA ALA A 48 11.05 9.12 -15.34
C ALA A 48 9.85 10.07 -15.12
N LEU A 49 8.61 9.57 -15.18
CA LEU A 49 7.41 10.35 -14.89
C LEU A 49 7.25 10.63 -13.39
N TRP A 50 7.72 9.74 -12.52
CA TRP A 50 7.68 9.91 -11.06
C TRP A 50 8.66 10.94 -10.53
N LYS A 51 9.71 11.30 -11.31
CA LYS A 51 10.79 12.16 -10.82
C LYS A 51 10.22 13.44 -10.18
N PRO A 52 10.53 13.70 -8.90
CA PRO A 52 10.09 14.90 -8.21
C PRO A 52 10.83 16.12 -8.77
N GLY A 53 10.22 17.29 -8.63
CA GLY A 53 10.79 18.56 -9.11
C GLY A 53 10.09 19.13 -10.33
N SER A 54 8.96 18.55 -10.76
CA SER A 54 8.09 19.24 -11.71
C SER A 54 7.33 20.38 -11.02
N PHE A 55 7.13 20.26 -9.70
CA PHE A 55 6.45 21.23 -8.86
C PHE A 55 7.24 21.43 -7.56
N PRO A 56 8.32 22.24 -7.56
CA PRO A 56 9.22 22.38 -6.41
C PRO A 56 8.51 22.92 -5.16
N GLU A 57 7.40 23.65 -5.34
CA GLU A 57 6.59 24.16 -4.24
C GLU A 57 5.74 23.07 -3.58
N TRP A 58 5.47 21.95 -4.27
CA TRP A 58 4.62 20.89 -3.75
C TRP A 58 5.45 19.81 -3.04
N ALA A 59 5.61 19.94 -1.72
CA ALA A 59 6.46 19.06 -0.91
C ALA A 59 6.10 17.57 -1.01
N SER A 60 4.81 17.24 -1.20
CA SER A 60 4.33 15.86 -1.33
C SER A 60 4.24 15.38 -2.78
N GLU A 61 4.81 16.09 -3.76
CA GLU A 61 4.80 15.69 -5.20
C GLU A 61 5.29 14.24 -5.36
N GLY A 62 6.47 13.92 -4.83
CA GLY A 62 7.07 12.59 -4.98
C GLY A 62 6.21 11.45 -4.41
N LEU A 63 5.33 11.77 -3.47
CA LEU A 63 4.45 10.80 -2.79
C LEU A 63 3.09 10.68 -3.49
N VAL A 64 2.45 11.81 -3.79
CA VAL A 64 1.08 11.84 -4.33
C VAL A 64 1.03 11.60 -5.83
N LYS A 65 2.02 12.10 -6.59
CA LYS A 65 2.08 11.91 -8.04
C LYS A 65 2.10 10.44 -8.49
N PRO A 66 2.96 9.56 -7.95
CA PRO A 66 2.90 8.13 -8.31
C PRO A 66 1.59 7.47 -7.88
N ALA A 67 0.98 7.87 -6.76
CA ALA A 67 -0.33 7.36 -6.33
C ALA A 67 -1.46 7.77 -7.30
N LEU A 68 -1.47 9.01 -7.78
CA LEU A 68 -2.41 9.47 -8.81
C LEU A 68 -2.19 8.78 -10.16
N GLN A 69 -0.93 8.50 -10.52
CA GLN A 69 -0.63 7.73 -11.72
C GLN A 69 -1.08 6.27 -11.61
N ALA A 70 -0.96 5.66 -10.43
CA ALA A 70 -1.51 4.33 -10.18
C ALA A 70 -3.03 4.31 -10.42
N LEU A 71 -3.75 5.30 -9.89
CA LEU A 71 -5.19 5.48 -10.10
C LEU A 71 -5.55 5.63 -11.60
N GLU A 72 -4.79 6.41 -12.36
CA GLU A 72 -5.00 6.54 -13.81
C GLU A 72 -4.70 5.22 -14.55
N ILE A 73 -3.70 4.45 -14.12
CA ILE A 73 -3.43 3.11 -14.65
C ILE A 73 -4.59 2.16 -14.31
N THR A 74 -5.24 2.30 -13.15
CA THR A 74 -6.46 1.55 -12.80
C THR A 74 -7.62 1.89 -13.74
N PHE A 75 -7.79 3.16 -14.15
CA PHE A 75 -8.78 3.51 -15.18
C PHE A 75 -8.44 2.89 -16.54
N ARG A 76 -7.15 2.86 -16.89
CA ARG A 76 -6.67 2.13 -18.06
C ARG A 76 -7.01 0.65 -17.97
N PHE A 77 -6.87 0.05 -16.79
CA PHE A 77 -7.24 -1.35 -16.57
C PHE A 77 -8.75 -1.57 -16.71
N ALA A 78 -9.58 -0.71 -16.12
CA ALA A 78 -11.03 -0.76 -16.30
C ALA A 78 -11.42 -0.69 -17.78
N SER A 79 -10.78 0.19 -18.55
CA SER A 79 -10.97 0.27 -20.01
C SER A 79 -10.62 -1.04 -20.73
N LEU A 80 -9.47 -1.64 -20.41
CA LEU A 80 -9.02 -2.91 -20.99
C LEU A 80 -9.99 -4.05 -20.66
N ALA A 81 -10.35 -4.19 -19.38
CA ALA A 81 -11.24 -5.24 -18.87
C ALA A 81 -12.65 -5.18 -19.48
N LEU A 82 -13.21 -3.98 -19.61
CA LEU A 82 -14.57 -3.80 -20.14
C LEU A 82 -14.63 -3.91 -21.67
N SER A 83 -13.53 -3.59 -22.35
CA SER A 83 -13.40 -3.67 -23.81
C SER A 83 -12.99 -5.06 -24.32
N ASP A 84 -12.62 -5.99 -23.44
CA ASP A 84 -12.27 -7.35 -23.84
C ASP A 84 -13.48 -8.02 -24.55
N PRO A 85 -13.33 -8.56 -25.77
CA PRO A 85 -14.39 -9.30 -26.45
C PRO A 85 -14.57 -10.72 -25.91
N ARG A 86 -13.64 -11.27 -25.12
CA ARG A 86 -13.71 -12.64 -24.59
C ARG A 86 -14.82 -12.77 -23.53
N CYS A 87 -15.67 -13.79 -23.67
CA CYS A 87 -16.84 -14.01 -22.79
C CYS A 87 -16.48 -14.70 -21.46
N TYR A 88 -15.58 -14.12 -20.66
CA TYR A 88 -15.34 -14.66 -19.32
C TYR A 88 -16.52 -14.34 -18.40
N ALA A 89 -17.02 -15.35 -17.68
CA ALA A 89 -18.05 -15.20 -16.66
C ALA A 89 -17.62 -14.24 -15.52
N SER A 90 -16.31 -14.06 -15.32
CA SER A 90 -15.70 -13.20 -14.29
C SER A 90 -15.71 -11.70 -14.62
N ARG A 91 -16.17 -11.25 -15.80
CA ARG A 91 -16.09 -9.81 -16.18
C ARG A 91 -16.79 -8.88 -15.18
N ARG A 92 -17.98 -9.28 -14.69
CA ARG A 92 -18.72 -8.51 -13.68
C ARG A 92 -17.97 -8.45 -12.35
N GLU A 93 -17.28 -9.53 -11.99
CA GLU A 93 -16.45 -9.58 -10.80
C GLU A 93 -15.21 -8.70 -10.96
N LEU A 94 -14.54 -8.77 -12.11
CA LEU A 94 -13.38 -7.93 -12.44
C LEU A 94 -13.75 -6.44 -12.37
N ALA A 95 -14.87 -6.05 -12.99
CA ALA A 95 -15.37 -4.68 -12.92
C ALA A 95 -15.63 -4.24 -11.47
N ARG A 96 -16.24 -5.10 -10.63
CA ARG A 96 -16.47 -4.80 -9.21
C ARG A 96 -15.17 -4.65 -8.42
N ARG A 97 -14.19 -5.52 -8.67
CA ARG A 97 -12.89 -5.43 -7.99
C ARG A 97 -12.10 -4.20 -8.43
N LEU A 98 -12.16 -3.81 -9.70
CA LEU A 98 -11.54 -2.58 -10.20
C LEU A 98 -12.20 -1.32 -9.66
N GLU A 99 -13.53 -1.30 -9.52
CA GLU A 99 -14.25 -0.23 -8.84
C GLU A 99 -13.83 -0.12 -7.36
N SER A 100 -13.79 -1.24 -6.65
CA SER A 100 -13.32 -1.32 -5.26
C SER A 100 -11.85 -0.93 -5.11
N LEU A 101 -11.00 -1.27 -6.09
CA LEU A 101 -9.60 -0.88 -6.12
C LEU A 101 -9.49 0.65 -6.28
N ALA A 102 -10.12 1.23 -7.30
CA ALA A 102 -10.10 2.66 -7.56
C ALA A 102 -10.63 3.48 -6.37
N ALA A 103 -11.68 2.99 -5.69
CA ALA A 103 -12.20 3.65 -4.48
C ALA A 103 -11.18 3.67 -3.33
N ARG A 104 -10.44 2.56 -3.12
CA ARG A 104 -9.38 2.47 -2.10
C ARG A 104 -8.14 3.29 -2.48
N GLU A 105 -7.80 3.34 -3.76
CA GLU A 105 -6.76 4.23 -4.27
C GLU A 105 -7.12 5.70 -4.03
N ALA A 106 -8.37 6.09 -4.30
CA ALA A 106 -8.86 7.44 -4.02
C ALA A 106 -8.83 7.78 -2.51
N GLU A 107 -9.23 6.83 -1.65
CA GLU A 107 -9.12 6.98 -0.18
C GLU A 107 -7.68 7.23 0.26
N LEU A 108 -6.73 6.44 -0.26
CA LEU A 108 -5.32 6.59 0.04
C LEU A 108 -4.75 7.90 -0.50
N VAL A 109 -5.11 8.29 -1.73
CA VAL A 109 -4.73 9.60 -2.30
C VAL A 109 -5.23 10.73 -1.41
N ALA A 110 -6.48 10.70 -0.95
CA ALA A 110 -7.03 11.69 -0.05
C ALA A 110 -6.23 11.77 1.27
N ALA A 111 -5.94 10.62 1.88
CA ALA A 111 -5.14 10.55 3.11
C ALA A 111 -3.70 11.08 2.94
N LEU A 112 -3.11 10.94 1.74
CA LEU A 112 -1.81 11.50 1.41
C LEU A 112 -1.86 13.04 1.20
N CYS A 113 -3.01 13.56 0.77
CA CYS A 113 -3.25 14.98 0.50
C CYS A 113 -3.66 15.80 1.74
N ASP A 114 -4.02 15.16 2.85
CA ASP A 114 -4.38 15.83 4.11
C ASP A 114 -3.20 16.52 4.83
N ASP A 115 -1.98 16.35 4.31
CA ASP A 115 -0.81 17.08 4.79
C ASP A 115 -0.92 18.57 4.40
N ARG A 116 -1.07 19.46 5.39
CA ARG A 116 -1.31 20.92 5.24
C ARG A 116 -0.10 21.71 4.68
N SER A 117 0.79 21.02 3.98
CA SER A 117 1.95 21.58 3.31
C SER A 117 1.52 22.42 2.09
N ALA A 118 2.49 23.02 1.41
CA ALA A 118 2.25 23.87 0.25
C ALA A 118 1.35 23.20 -0.81
N PRO A 119 0.39 23.96 -1.37
CA PRO A 119 -0.67 23.41 -2.19
C PRO A 119 -0.13 22.86 -3.52
N PRO A 120 -0.78 21.83 -4.08
CA PRO A 120 -0.46 21.36 -5.43
C PRO A 120 -0.83 22.41 -6.49
N PRO A 121 -0.48 22.22 -7.77
CA PRO A 121 -0.99 23.05 -8.86
C PRO A 121 -2.52 22.92 -8.97
N LEU A 122 -3.24 24.00 -8.66
CA LEU A 122 -4.70 24.07 -8.67
C LEU A 122 -5.20 25.00 -9.78
N ALA A 123 -6.24 24.56 -10.48
CA ALA A 123 -7.00 25.38 -11.41
C ALA A 123 -8.12 26.13 -10.66
N GLU A 124 -8.29 27.42 -10.96
CA GLU A 124 -9.39 28.22 -10.45
C GLU A 124 -10.72 27.83 -11.10
N LEU A 125 -11.78 27.79 -10.28
CA LEU A 125 -13.14 27.58 -10.76
C LEU A 125 -13.61 28.83 -11.52
N THR A 126 -14.06 28.65 -12.77
CA THR A 126 -14.61 29.76 -13.53
C THR A 126 -16.11 29.89 -13.29
N ALA A 127 -16.55 31.10 -12.92
CA ALA A 127 -17.96 31.45 -12.87
C ALA A 127 -18.45 31.68 -14.30
N SER A 128 -19.26 30.76 -14.84
CA SER A 128 -19.90 30.97 -16.14
C SER A 128 -21.22 31.73 -15.93
N GLY A 129 -21.47 32.74 -16.77
CA GLY A 129 -22.73 33.49 -16.80
C GLY A 129 -23.90 32.69 -17.41
N GLY A 130 -23.96 31.38 -17.19
CA GLY A 130 -25.03 30.50 -17.69
C GLY A 130 -24.92 30.08 -19.16
N VAL A 131 -23.83 30.40 -19.86
CA VAL A 131 -23.59 29.98 -21.25
C VAL A 131 -22.50 28.91 -21.28
N LEU A 132 -22.90 27.63 -21.34
CA LEU A 132 -21.99 26.52 -21.61
C LEU A 132 -21.66 26.49 -23.11
N PRO A 133 -20.39 26.64 -23.54
CA PRO A 133 -20.03 26.47 -24.94
C PRO A 133 -20.26 25.02 -25.37
N ARG A 134 -21.15 24.82 -26.34
CA ARG A 134 -21.62 23.52 -26.86
C ARG A 134 -20.52 22.69 -27.57
N GLU A 135 -19.31 23.21 -27.68
CA GLU A 135 -18.21 22.66 -28.49
C GLU A 135 -17.11 21.94 -27.69
N ARG A 136 -17.16 21.92 -26.35
CA ARG A 136 -16.18 21.18 -25.53
C ARG A 136 -16.89 20.14 -24.66
N SER A 137 -16.87 18.89 -25.10
CA SER A 137 -17.51 17.74 -24.44
C SER A 137 -16.93 17.33 -23.07
N ALA A 138 -16.28 18.25 -22.34
CA ALA A 138 -15.61 17.99 -21.05
C ALA A 138 -16.06 18.95 -19.93
N SER A 139 -17.02 19.85 -20.17
CA SER A 139 -17.61 20.68 -19.10
C SER A 139 -18.69 19.88 -18.37
N SER A 140 -18.32 19.22 -17.27
CA SER A 140 -19.26 18.52 -16.40
C SER A 140 -19.76 19.44 -15.28
N GLU A 141 -21.09 19.47 -15.15
CA GLU A 141 -21.91 19.87 -14.00
C GLU A 141 -21.82 21.32 -13.48
N VAL A 142 -22.96 22.00 -13.62
CA VAL A 142 -23.25 23.35 -13.16
C VAL A 142 -23.99 23.25 -11.82
N TRP A 143 -23.37 23.70 -10.75
CA TRP A 143 -24.08 23.96 -9.49
C TRP A 143 -24.28 25.45 -9.32
N GLN A 144 -25.52 25.85 -9.04
CA GLN A 144 -25.87 27.22 -8.68
C GLN A 144 -25.49 27.44 -7.22
N ILE A 145 -24.63 28.43 -6.95
CA ILE A 145 -24.33 28.82 -5.58
C ILE A 145 -25.63 29.41 -4.97
N PRO A 146 -26.12 28.92 -3.81
CA PRO A 146 -27.31 29.48 -3.19
C PRO A 146 -27.17 31.00 -2.97
N GLY A 147 -28.00 31.80 -3.64
CA GLY A 147 -27.95 33.27 -3.60
C GLY A 147 -27.15 33.95 -4.72
N SER A 148 -26.58 33.20 -5.67
CA SER A 148 -25.89 33.74 -6.85
C SER A 148 -26.49 33.20 -8.15
N ALA A 149 -26.58 34.04 -9.18
CA ALA A 149 -26.97 33.64 -10.54
C ALA A 149 -25.82 32.97 -11.31
N ALA A 150 -24.61 32.90 -10.73
CA ALA A 150 -23.45 32.32 -11.37
C ALA A 150 -23.41 30.79 -11.21
N ALA A 151 -23.21 30.11 -12.33
CA ALA A 151 -22.96 28.68 -12.42
C ALA A 151 -21.46 28.41 -12.25
N VAL A 152 -21.09 27.62 -11.25
CA VAL A 152 -19.71 27.13 -11.11
C VAL A 152 -19.48 26.04 -12.15
N VAL A 153 -18.44 26.18 -12.98
CA VAL A 153 -18.05 25.16 -13.97
C VAL A 153 -16.73 24.55 -13.54
N CYS A 154 -16.76 23.26 -13.21
CA CYS A 154 -15.58 22.44 -13.02
C CYS A 154 -15.08 21.94 -14.39
N ARG A 155 -13.80 22.18 -14.70
CA ARG A 155 -13.18 21.60 -15.90
C ARG A 155 -12.64 20.22 -15.54
N ALA A 156 -13.25 19.17 -16.09
CA ALA A 156 -12.70 17.83 -15.98
C ALA A 156 -11.43 17.69 -16.83
N SER A 157 -10.54 16.81 -16.41
CA SER A 157 -9.38 16.34 -17.17
C SER A 157 -9.80 15.91 -18.58
N GLU A 158 -9.10 16.41 -19.60
CA GLU A 158 -9.37 16.06 -21.01
C GLU A 158 -8.62 14.79 -21.42
N ALA A 159 -7.51 14.51 -20.72
CA ALA A 159 -6.61 13.39 -20.99
C ALA A 159 -6.98 12.10 -20.24
N SER A 160 -7.55 12.21 -19.04
CA SER A 160 -7.86 11.06 -18.19
C SER A 160 -8.89 10.14 -18.84
N LEU A 161 -8.76 8.84 -18.54
CA LEU A 161 -9.72 7.85 -18.98
C LEU A 161 -11.02 7.85 -18.18
N LEU A 162 -11.06 8.35 -16.93
CA LEU A 162 -12.29 8.27 -16.13
C LEU A 162 -13.46 9.04 -16.75
N PRO A 163 -13.32 10.31 -17.17
CA PRO A 163 -14.37 11.02 -17.92
C PRO A 163 -14.77 10.30 -19.22
N ARG A 164 -13.81 9.66 -19.90
CA ARG A 164 -14.06 8.92 -21.15
C ARG A 164 -14.84 7.63 -20.90
N LEU A 165 -14.55 6.94 -19.81
CA LEU A 165 -15.29 5.74 -19.38
C LEU A 165 -16.74 6.08 -19.02
N ALA A 166 -16.99 7.28 -18.47
CA ALA A 166 -18.34 7.75 -18.20
C ALA A 166 -19.15 7.98 -19.48
N ALA A 167 -18.51 8.35 -20.59
CA ALA A 167 -19.18 8.57 -21.87
C ALA A 167 -19.56 7.29 -22.65
N TRP A 168 -19.22 6.11 -22.12
CA TRP A 168 -19.47 4.82 -22.78
C TRP A 168 -20.46 3.97 -21.98
N ASP A 169 -21.58 3.56 -22.60
CA ASP A 169 -22.68 2.81 -21.96
C ASP A 169 -22.22 1.58 -21.15
N LYS A 170 -21.17 0.88 -21.63
CA LYS A 170 -20.65 -0.33 -20.96
C LYS A 170 -19.89 -0.04 -19.66
N SER A 171 -19.35 1.16 -19.51
CA SER A 171 -18.51 1.58 -18.38
C SER A 171 -19.09 2.73 -17.57
N GLU A 172 -20.17 3.35 -18.02
CA GLU A 172 -20.84 4.50 -17.39
C GLU A 172 -21.12 4.25 -15.90
N ALA A 173 -21.73 3.10 -15.56
CA ALA A 173 -22.06 2.77 -14.18
C ALA A 173 -20.82 2.56 -13.28
N LEU A 174 -19.73 2.03 -13.83
CA LEU A 174 -18.47 1.88 -13.09
C LEU A 174 -17.83 3.26 -12.89
N ALA A 175 -17.73 4.05 -13.96
CA ALA A 175 -17.12 5.38 -13.93
C ALA A 175 -17.85 6.31 -12.96
N SER A 176 -19.20 6.33 -13.00
CA SER A 176 -20.02 7.12 -12.08
C SER A 176 -19.76 6.76 -10.62
N ARG A 177 -19.69 5.45 -10.30
CA ARG A 177 -19.41 5.00 -8.92
C ARG A 177 -18.02 5.37 -8.44
N VAL A 178 -17.02 5.32 -9.33
CA VAL A 178 -15.67 5.79 -9.04
C VAL A 178 -15.64 7.31 -8.83
N MET A 179 -16.34 8.10 -9.65
CA MET A 179 -16.45 9.55 -9.47
C MET A 179 -17.10 9.92 -8.13
N TYR A 180 -18.18 9.24 -7.74
CA TYR A 180 -18.79 9.45 -6.41
C TYR A 180 -17.89 8.99 -5.26
N ALA A 181 -17.11 7.92 -5.45
CA ALA A 181 -16.12 7.51 -4.47
C ALA A 181 -15.03 8.58 -4.30
N ILE A 182 -14.54 9.17 -5.40
CA ILE A 182 -13.58 10.27 -5.36
C ILE A 182 -14.17 11.48 -4.60
N GLU A 183 -15.39 11.91 -4.92
CA GLU A 183 -16.07 13.00 -4.20
C GLU A 183 -16.13 12.73 -2.69
N ALA A 184 -16.57 11.54 -2.31
CA ALA A 184 -16.73 11.16 -0.91
C ALA A 184 -15.39 11.17 -0.15
N GLN A 185 -14.32 10.62 -0.75
CA GLN A 185 -13.00 10.56 -0.11
C GLN A 185 -12.32 11.93 -0.07
N MET A 186 -12.48 12.74 -1.11
CA MET A 186 -11.87 14.08 -1.19
C MET A 186 -12.65 15.13 -0.39
N GLN A 187 -13.74 14.78 0.28
CA GLN A 187 -14.55 15.71 1.08
C GLN A 187 -13.74 16.36 2.22
N GLY A 188 -12.76 15.67 2.80
CA GLY A 188 -11.86 16.22 3.83
C GLY A 188 -10.75 17.14 3.29
N CYS A 189 -10.40 16.99 2.01
CA CYS A 189 -9.23 17.66 1.43
C CYS A 189 -9.52 19.11 1.02
N ALA A 190 -8.46 19.92 0.86
CA ALA A 190 -8.55 21.32 0.44
C ALA A 190 -8.92 21.52 -1.04
N PHE A 191 -8.81 20.47 -1.86
CA PHE A 191 -9.07 20.47 -3.29
C PHE A 191 -9.70 19.14 -3.73
N THR A 192 -10.16 19.07 -4.98
CA THR A 192 -10.66 17.85 -5.62
C THR A 192 -9.80 17.44 -6.83
N LEU A 193 -9.94 16.22 -7.34
CA LEU A 193 -9.03 15.66 -8.36
C LEU A 193 -9.27 16.16 -9.79
N GLY A 194 -10.45 16.65 -10.13
CA GLY A 194 -10.79 17.14 -11.47
C GLY A 194 -11.04 16.05 -12.49
N LEU A 195 -11.56 14.91 -12.07
CA LEU A 195 -11.78 13.72 -12.89
C LEU A 195 -13.24 13.55 -13.33
N GLY A 196 -14.06 14.59 -13.17
CA GLY A 196 -15.48 14.58 -13.49
C GLY A 196 -16.38 14.29 -12.29
N GLU A 197 -15.84 14.21 -11.08
CA GLU A 197 -16.62 14.22 -9.85
C GLU A 197 -17.44 15.52 -9.69
N PRO A 198 -18.61 15.46 -9.00
CA PRO A 198 -19.55 16.56 -8.94
C PRO A 198 -19.02 17.81 -8.23
N ASN A 199 -18.05 17.67 -7.30
CA ASN A 199 -17.47 18.75 -6.51
C ASN A 199 -18.53 19.63 -5.82
N LEU A 200 -19.36 19.01 -4.99
CA LEU A 200 -20.52 19.65 -4.35
C LEU A 200 -20.10 20.81 -3.42
N ALA A 201 -18.87 20.78 -2.93
CA ALA A 201 -18.30 21.80 -2.07
C ALA A 201 -17.68 22.99 -2.83
N GLY A 202 -17.61 22.95 -4.16
CA GLY A 202 -17.03 24.03 -4.98
C GLY A 202 -15.55 24.26 -4.67
N LYS A 203 -14.78 23.19 -4.44
CA LYS A 203 -13.36 23.24 -4.11
C LYS A 203 -12.51 23.54 -5.35
N PRO A 204 -11.31 24.12 -5.19
CA PRO A 204 -10.36 24.18 -6.29
C PRO A 204 -10.04 22.78 -6.81
N VAL A 205 -9.69 22.70 -8.09
CA VAL A 205 -9.50 21.44 -8.81
C VAL A 205 -8.01 21.25 -9.11
N LEU A 206 -7.48 20.05 -8.88
CA LEU A 206 -6.12 19.70 -9.27
C LEU A 206 -5.94 19.83 -10.79
N GLU A 207 -4.82 20.41 -11.24
CA GLU A 207 -4.42 20.37 -12.65
C GLU A 207 -3.97 18.94 -13.06
N TYR A 208 -4.91 18.01 -13.08
CA TYR A 208 -4.67 16.57 -13.21
C TYR A 208 -3.81 16.22 -14.43
N ASP A 209 -4.12 16.83 -15.59
CA ASP A 209 -3.40 16.59 -16.85
C ASP A 209 -1.92 17.02 -16.77
N ARG A 210 -1.63 18.06 -15.99
CA ARG A 210 -0.28 18.59 -15.80
C ARG A 210 0.52 17.74 -14.82
N VAL A 211 -0.13 17.24 -13.77
CA VAL A 211 0.49 16.44 -12.71
C VAL A 211 0.71 14.99 -13.14
N VAL A 212 -0.37 14.33 -13.58
CA VAL A 212 -0.40 12.89 -13.87
C VAL A 212 0.16 12.58 -15.25
N ARG A 213 -0.04 13.49 -16.21
CA ARG A 213 0.30 13.34 -17.63
C ARG A 213 -0.30 12.06 -18.24
N PRO A 214 -1.64 11.89 -18.25
CA PRO A 214 -2.29 10.64 -18.67
C PRO A 214 -1.87 10.18 -20.08
N HIS A 215 -1.67 11.11 -21.03
CA HIS A 215 -1.20 10.78 -22.39
C HIS A 215 0.14 10.03 -22.40
N GLU A 216 1.12 10.49 -21.61
CA GLU A 216 2.44 9.85 -21.51
C GLU A 216 2.30 8.47 -20.85
N LEU A 217 1.49 8.38 -19.80
CA LEU A 217 1.22 7.15 -19.06
C LEU A 217 0.50 6.09 -19.90
N HIS A 218 -0.44 6.50 -20.76
CA HIS A 218 -1.13 5.60 -21.69
C HIS A 218 -0.25 5.18 -22.87
N ALA A 219 0.80 5.94 -23.20
CA ALA A 219 1.81 5.53 -24.17
C ALA A 219 2.76 4.45 -23.62
N LEU A 220 2.76 4.22 -22.31
CA LEU A 220 3.52 3.15 -21.65
C LEU A 220 2.84 1.78 -21.72
N LYS A 221 1.85 1.57 -22.60
CA LYS A 221 1.26 0.25 -22.84
C LYS A 221 2.28 -0.74 -23.43
N PRO A 222 2.12 -2.05 -23.20
CA PRO A 222 2.97 -3.04 -23.82
C PRO A 222 2.72 -3.05 -25.32
N LYS A 223 3.77 -3.28 -26.11
CA LYS A 223 3.61 -3.54 -27.54
C LYS A 223 3.21 -5.02 -27.68
N PRO A 224 2.03 -5.36 -28.20
CA PRO A 224 1.64 -6.75 -28.38
C PRO A 224 2.61 -7.41 -29.37
N SER A 225 3.49 -8.28 -28.86
CA SER A 225 4.34 -9.13 -29.69
C SER A 225 3.63 -10.46 -29.90
N PRO A 226 3.28 -10.83 -31.14
CA PRO A 226 2.71 -12.15 -31.40
C PRO A 226 3.73 -13.23 -31.05
N GLU A 227 3.25 -14.35 -30.52
CA GLU A 227 4.11 -15.48 -30.18
C GLU A 227 4.80 -16.00 -31.47
N PRO A 228 6.13 -16.19 -31.49
CA PRO A 228 6.89 -16.43 -32.72
C PRO A 228 6.44 -17.68 -33.51
N LYS A 229 5.84 -18.66 -32.84
CA LYS A 229 5.45 -19.94 -33.42
C LYS A 229 3.99 -20.03 -33.83
N SER A 230 3.09 -19.37 -33.10
CA SER A 230 1.64 -19.51 -33.29
C SER A 230 1.00 -18.26 -33.89
N GLY A 231 1.68 -17.11 -33.85
CA GLY A 231 1.08 -15.81 -34.16
C GLY A 231 0.06 -15.34 -33.11
N TYR A 232 -0.13 -16.08 -32.01
CA TYR A 232 -1.10 -15.77 -30.97
C TYR A 232 -0.69 -14.50 -30.21
N VAL A 233 -1.63 -13.56 -30.08
CA VAL A 233 -1.46 -12.35 -29.27
C VAL A 233 -2.16 -12.59 -27.94
N ASN A 234 -1.35 -12.81 -26.90
CA ASN A 234 -1.86 -13.05 -25.56
C ASN A 234 -2.37 -11.74 -24.94
N ARG A 235 -3.69 -11.60 -24.78
CA ARG A 235 -4.32 -10.42 -24.18
C ARG A 235 -4.06 -10.31 -22.68
N GLU A 236 -3.81 -11.42 -21.99
CA GLU A 236 -3.43 -11.40 -20.57
C GLU A 236 -2.10 -10.70 -20.32
N ASN A 237 -1.26 -10.53 -21.34
CA ASN A 237 -0.05 -9.73 -21.24
C ASN A 237 -0.36 -8.26 -20.89
N GLU A 238 -1.40 -7.68 -21.49
CA GLU A 238 -1.80 -6.29 -21.19
C GLU A 238 -2.36 -6.15 -19.78
N THR A 239 -3.12 -7.15 -19.33
CA THR A 239 -3.65 -7.27 -17.98
C THR A 239 -2.51 -7.33 -16.95
N LEU A 240 -1.61 -8.30 -17.12
CA LEU A 240 -0.46 -8.51 -16.22
C LEU A 240 0.42 -7.26 -16.14
N PHE A 241 0.80 -6.73 -17.29
CA PHE A 241 1.61 -5.53 -17.39
C PHE A 241 0.96 -4.35 -16.68
N THR A 242 -0.37 -4.18 -16.82
CA THR A 242 -1.10 -3.08 -16.18
C THR A 242 -1.19 -3.26 -14.67
N MET A 243 -1.47 -4.47 -14.17
CA MET A 243 -1.47 -4.78 -12.73
C MET A 243 -0.13 -4.41 -12.08
N TYR A 244 0.98 -4.85 -12.69
CA TYR A 244 2.31 -4.59 -12.14
C TYR A 244 2.72 -3.12 -12.23
N GLN A 245 2.26 -2.36 -13.24
CA GLN A 245 2.47 -0.91 -13.24
C GLN A 245 1.71 -0.18 -12.11
N ILE A 246 0.51 -0.64 -11.75
CA ILE A 246 -0.23 -0.13 -10.57
C ILE A 246 0.59 -0.43 -9.31
N LEU A 247 1.02 -1.68 -9.14
CA LEU A 247 1.81 -2.15 -8.01
C LEU A 247 3.12 -1.34 -7.86
N GLU A 248 3.88 -1.17 -8.93
CA GLU A 248 5.15 -0.43 -8.93
C GLU A 248 4.96 1.06 -8.64
N SER A 249 3.86 1.66 -9.12
CA SER A 249 3.52 3.05 -8.81
C SER A 249 3.21 3.23 -7.31
N TRP A 250 2.45 2.31 -6.71
CA TRP A 250 2.21 2.32 -5.26
C TRP A 250 3.45 2.00 -4.44
N LEU A 251 4.36 1.15 -4.93
CA LEU A 251 5.65 0.90 -4.28
C LEU A 251 6.55 2.14 -4.30
N CYS A 252 6.52 2.92 -5.39
CA CYS A 252 7.19 4.22 -5.45
C CYS A 252 6.62 5.16 -4.37
N ALA A 253 5.29 5.29 -4.29
CA ALA A 253 4.63 6.09 -3.26
C ALA A 253 4.97 5.60 -1.84
N ALA A 254 4.93 4.29 -1.59
CA ALA A 254 5.28 3.69 -0.31
C ALA A 254 6.73 3.97 0.11
N SER A 255 7.66 3.95 -0.85
CA SER A 255 9.05 4.29 -0.61
C SER A 255 9.21 5.74 -0.14
N GLN A 256 8.47 6.68 -0.75
CA GLN A 256 8.49 8.09 -0.34
C GLN A 256 7.78 8.30 1.00
N LEU A 257 6.71 7.55 1.26
CA LEU A 257 6.00 7.56 2.54
C LEU A 257 6.92 7.07 3.68
N LEU A 258 7.74 6.05 3.44
CA LEU A 258 8.74 5.56 4.39
C LEU A 258 9.83 6.61 4.68
N THR A 259 10.24 7.40 3.69
CA THR A 259 11.15 8.53 3.90
C THR A 259 10.51 9.58 4.81
N ARG A 260 9.28 10.03 4.49
CA ARG A 260 8.51 10.98 5.30
C ARG A 260 8.27 10.48 6.72
N LEU A 261 7.95 9.19 6.87
CA LEU A 261 7.76 8.54 8.16
C LEU A 261 9.04 8.61 9.01
N ASN A 262 10.20 8.31 8.42
CA ASN A 262 11.48 8.41 9.14
C ASN A 262 11.75 9.85 9.58
N GLU A 263 11.54 10.84 8.71
CA GLU A 263 11.68 12.26 9.06
C GLU A 263 10.78 12.67 10.23
N ARG A 264 9.51 12.24 10.23
CA ARG A 264 8.57 12.51 11.33
C ARG A 264 8.96 11.82 12.64
N ILE A 265 9.51 10.60 12.57
CA ILE A 265 10.07 9.89 13.74
C ILE A 265 11.27 10.65 14.30
N GLU A 266 12.20 11.12 13.46
CA GLU A 266 13.35 11.92 13.89
C GLU A 266 12.92 13.25 14.51
N ALA A 267 11.89 13.89 13.93
CA ALA A 267 11.28 15.11 14.46
C ALA A 267 10.42 14.88 15.72
N LYS A 268 10.30 13.63 16.21
CA LYS A 268 9.45 13.24 17.34
C LYS A 268 7.96 13.60 17.16
N SER A 269 7.50 13.72 15.92
CA SER A 269 6.10 13.97 15.59
C SER A 269 5.34 12.63 15.55
N TRP A 270 5.08 12.07 16.74
CA TRP A 270 4.59 10.69 16.86
C TRP A 270 3.21 10.48 16.25
N GLU A 271 2.28 11.42 16.41
CA GLU A 271 0.94 11.34 15.84
C GLU A 271 0.96 11.34 14.31
N ALA A 272 1.76 12.23 13.71
CA ALA A 272 1.91 12.29 12.27
C ALA A 272 2.65 11.06 11.72
N ALA A 273 3.63 10.53 12.46
CA ALA A 273 4.28 9.27 12.12
C ALA A 273 3.31 8.08 12.22
N ALA A 274 2.45 8.06 13.24
CA ALA A 274 1.43 7.02 13.39
C ALA A 274 0.43 7.05 12.23
N SER A 275 -0.02 8.24 11.83
CA SER A 275 -0.86 8.44 10.65
C SER A 275 -0.20 7.88 9.38
N ASP A 276 1.08 8.19 9.15
CA ASP A 276 1.83 7.64 8.00
C ASP A 276 1.97 6.12 8.05
N CYS A 277 2.14 5.52 9.23
CA CYS A 277 2.13 4.06 9.38
C CYS A 277 0.77 3.46 9.05
N TRP A 278 -0.34 4.09 9.43
CA TRP A 278 -1.68 3.63 9.05
C TRP A 278 -1.93 3.71 7.55
N ILE A 279 -1.41 4.75 6.90
CA ILE A 279 -1.45 4.85 5.42
C ILE A 279 -0.61 3.72 4.81
N LEU A 280 0.61 3.49 5.30
CA LEU A 280 1.49 2.42 4.81
C LEU A 280 0.85 1.02 4.97
N GLU A 281 0.16 0.78 6.08
CA GLU A 281 -0.61 -0.44 6.32
C GLU A 281 -1.69 -0.65 5.26
N ARG A 282 -2.44 0.40 4.94
CA ARG A 282 -3.47 0.37 3.89
C ARG A 282 -2.86 0.22 2.49
N VAL A 283 -1.69 0.80 2.22
CA VAL A 283 -0.96 0.56 0.97
C VAL A 283 -0.59 -0.92 0.82
N TRP A 284 -0.08 -1.58 1.87
CA TRP A 284 0.20 -3.02 1.82
C TRP A 284 -1.03 -3.88 1.54
N LYS A 285 -2.19 -3.52 2.12
CA LYS A 285 -3.47 -4.17 1.79
C LYS A 285 -3.89 -3.92 0.34
N LEU A 286 -3.73 -2.70 -0.16
CA LEU A 286 -4.00 -2.36 -1.54
C LEU A 286 -3.12 -3.18 -2.50
N LEU A 287 -1.83 -3.34 -2.21
CA LEU A 287 -0.93 -4.18 -3.01
C LEU A 287 -1.42 -5.63 -3.08
N ALA A 288 -1.97 -6.16 -1.97
CA ALA A 288 -2.59 -7.49 -1.96
C ALA A 288 -3.86 -7.53 -2.82
N ASP A 289 -4.70 -6.49 -2.76
CA ASP A 289 -5.89 -6.36 -3.61
C ASP A 289 -5.53 -6.32 -5.12
N VAL A 290 -4.41 -5.68 -5.50
CA VAL A 290 -3.90 -5.64 -6.88
C VAL A 290 -3.46 -7.04 -7.31
N GLU A 291 -2.68 -7.74 -6.49
CA GLU A 291 -2.24 -9.11 -6.77
C GLU A 291 -3.42 -10.09 -6.88
N ASP A 292 -4.46 -9.92 -6.05
CA ASP A 292 -5.67 -10.74 -6.07
C ASP A 292 -6.47 -10.63 -7.38
N LEU A 293 -6.21 -9.63 -8.23
CA LEU A 293 -6.82 -9.55 -9.56
C LEU A 293 -6.32 -10.67 -10.49
N HIS A 294 -5.14 -11.23 -10.26
CA HIS A 294 -4.63 -12.37 -11.02
C HIS A 294 -5.56 -13.59 -10.97
N MET A 295 -6.31 -13.76 -9.88
CA MET A 295 -7.31 -14.84 -9.74
C MET A 295 -8.44 -14.77 -10.77
N LEU A 296 -8.60 -13.64 -11.47
CA LEU A 296 -9.62 -13.44 -12.50
C LEU A 296 -9.08 -13.62 -13.92
N MET A 297 -7.77 -13.83 -14.07
CA MET A 297 -7.12 -14.12 -15.35
C MET A 297 -7.40 -15.57 -15.76
N ASP A 298 -7.40 -15.84 -17.07
CA ASP A 298 -7.49 -17.21 -17.57
C ASP A 298 -6.18 -17.98 -17.25
N PRO A 299 -6.25 -19.12 -16.53
CA PRO A 299 -5.05 -19.84 -16.14
C PRO A 299 -4.24 -20.40 -17.32
N ASP A 300 -4.87 -20.80 -18.43
CA ASP A 300 -4.17 -21.32 -19.61
C ASP A 300 -3.42 -20.19 -20.33
N ASP A 301 -4.06 -19.05 -20.56
CA ASP A 301 -3.41 -17.88 -21.14
C ASP A 301 -2.29 -17.35 -20.23
N PHE A 302 -2.47 -17.32 -18.92
CA PHE A 302 -1.45 -16.92 -17.96
C PHE A 302 -0.23 -17.87 -17.97
N LEU A 303 -0.46 -19.19 -17.95
CA LEU A 303 0.62 -20.17 -18.00
C LEU A 303 1.38 -20.14 -19.34
N ARG A 304 0.68 -19.88 -20.45
CA ARG A 304 1.33 -19.66 -21.75
C ARG A 304 2.22 -18.41 -21.72
N LEU A 305 1.72 -17.30 -21.16
CA LEU A 305 2.49 -16.06 -21.02
C LEU A 305 3.78 -16.28 -20.24
N ILE A 306 3.66 -16.97 -19.11
CA ILE A 306 4.79 -17.30 -18.24
C ILE A 306 5.83 -18.14 -19.00
N LYS A 307 5.39 -19.18 -19.72
CA LYS A 307 6.28 -20.13 -20.42
C LYS A 307 6.91 -19.54 -21.67
N SER A 308 6.18 -18.74 -22.45
CA SER A 308 6.64 -18.25 -23.76
C SER A 308 7.32 -16.88 -23.71
N GLN A 309 6.93 -15.99 -22.79
CA GLN A 309 7.40 -14.60 -22.78
C GLN A 309 8.21 -14.22 -21.53
N LEU A 310 7.80 -14.68 -20.34
CA LEU A 310 8.48 -14.32 -19.08
C LEU A 310 9.59 -15.30 -18.65
N ALA A 311 9.71 -16.41 -19.40
CA ALA A 311 10.68 -17.48 -19.22
C ALA A 311 10.84 -17.93 -17.76
N ILE A 312 9.75 -17.91 -16.98
CA ILE A 312 9.79 -18.41 -15.59
C ILE A 312 9.80 -19.93 -15.69
N ARG A 313 10.96 -20.51 -15.40
CA ARG A 313 11.13 -21.97 -15.37
C ARG A 313 10.67 -22.51 -14.03
N ALA A 314 10.02 -23.67 -14.04
CA ALA A 314 9.80 -24.47 -12.84
C ALA A 314 11.15 -24.69 -12.14
N GLY A 315 11.25 -24.31 -10.87
CA GLY A 315 12.50 -24.37 -10.09
C GLY A 315 13.45 -23.18 -10.22
N SER A 316 13.01 -22.03 -10.75
CA SER A 316 13.71 -20.76 -10.52
C SER A 316 13.66 -20.39 -9.03
N ASP A 317 14.80 -20.04 -8.42
CA ASP A 317 14.92 -19.83 -6.97
C ASP A 317 14.11 -18.63 -6.41
N ALA A 318 13.51 -17.79 -7.27
CA ALA A 318 12.73 -16.62 -6.85
C ALA A 318 11.44 -16.42 -7.68
N SER A 319 10.30 -16.26 -6.98
CA SER A 319 9.00 -15.92 -7.56
C SER A 319 9.03 -14.58 -8.33
N PHE A 320 8.11 -14.40 -9.28
CA PHE A 320 8.07 -13.22 -10.16
C PHE A 320 8.08 -11.88 -9.40
N CYS A 321 7.30 -11.74 -8.31
CA CYS A 321 7.29 -10.53 -7.47
C CYS A 321 8.66 -10.14 -6.92
N PHE A 322 9.56 -11.11 -6.67
CA PHE A 322 10.90 -10.83 -6.14
C PHE A 322 11.88 -10.27 -7.19
N ARG A 323 11.45 -10.19 -8.46
CA ARG A 323 12.18 -9.46 -9.50
C ARG A 323 12.00 -7.94 -9.33
N SER A 324 10.97 -7.49 -8.61
CA SER A 324 10.77 -6.08 -8.27
C SER A 324 11.77 -5.62 -7.22
N ARG A 325 12.69 -4.73 -7.62
CA ARG A 325 13.61 -4.06 -6.69
C ARG A 325 12.86 -3.16 -5.70
N ALA A 326 11.80 -2.51 -6.15
CA ALA A 326 10.99 -1.63 -5.32
C ALA A 326 10.25 -2.39 -4.22
N LEU A 327 9.66 -3.55 -4.54
CA LEU A 327 8.96 -4.38 -3.55
C LEU A 327 9.92 -4.85 -2.46
N LEU A 328 11.09 -5.33 -2.85
CA LEU A 328 12.13 -5.77 -1.92
C LEU A 328 12.64 -4.62 -1.05
N HIS A 329 12.84 -3.44 -1.63
CA HIS A 329 13.24 -2.24 -0.91
C HIS A 329 12.19 -1.85 0.14
N VAL A 330 10.92 -1.71 -0.26
CA VAL A 330 9.82 -1.30 0.62
C VAL A 330 9.57 -2.34 1.71
N ALA A 331 9.63 -3.65 1.39
CA ALA A 331 9.51 -4.72 2.38
C ALA A 331 10.63 -4.68 3.43
N ASN A 332 11.88 -4.53 2.99
CA ASN A 332 13.02 -4.43 3.91
C ASN A 332 12.96 -3.16 4.76
N ALA A 333 12.64 -2.01 4.16
CA ALA A 333 12.52 -0.73 4.87
C ALA A 333 11.38 -0.75 5.89
N THR A 334 10.25 -1.40 5.55
CA THR A 334 9.14 -1.62 6.48
C THR A 334 9.56 -2.50 7.66
N ARG A 335 10.29 -3.59 7.40
CA ARG A 335 10.82 -4.46 8.45
C ARG A 335 11.83 -3.74 9.34
N ASP A 336 12.59 -2.80 8.79
CA ASP A 336 13.58 -2.02 9.51
C ASP A 336 12.98 -0.99 10.48
N LEU A 337 11.66 -0.75 10.44
CA LEU A 337 10.96 0.03 11.46
C LEU A 337 11.13 -0.55 12.87
N LYS A 338 11.39 -1.86 13.01
CA LYS A 338 11.75 -2.49 14.30
C LYS A 338 12.98 -1.87 14.96
N LYS A 339 13.92 -1.37 14.17
CA LYS A 339 15.13 -0.68 14.67
C LYS A 339 14.80 0.67 15.31
N ARG A 340 13.63 1.25 14.99
CA ARG A 340 13.15 2.53 15.56
C ARG A 340 12.46 2.37 16.91
N VAL A 341 12.03 1.17 17.30
CA VAL A 341 11.28 0.95 18.54
C VAL A 341 12.03 1.37 19.81
N PRO A 342 13.31 1.01 20.01
CA PRO A 342 14.06 1.49 21.19
C PRO A 342 14.16 3.01 21.23
N TRP A 343 14.35 3.66 20.07
CA TRP A 343 14.43 5.12 19.96
C TRP A 343 13.10 5.80 20.35
N VAL A 344 11.98 5.31 19.83
CA VAL A 344 10.63 5.82 20.19
C VAL A 344 10.37 5.68 21.70
N LEU A 345 10.82 4.58 22.30
CA LEU A 345 10.70 4.31 23.74
C LEU A 345 11.75 5.03 24.60
N GLY A 346 12.76 5.68 23.99
CA GLY A 346 13.86 6.33 24.72
C GLY A 346 14.78 5.35 25.45
N VAL A 347 14.95 4.13 24.94
CA VAL A 347 15.78 3.07 25.53
C VAL A 347 16.98 2.79 24.65
N GLU A 348 18.14 2.58 25.26
CA GLU A 348 19.34 2.13 24.55
C GLU A 348 19.11 0.76 23.90
N VAL A 349 19.61 0.61 22.67
CA VAL A 349 19.45 -0.61 21.87
C VAL A 349 20.25 -1.75 22.51
N ASP A 350 19.55 -2.76 23.02
CA ASP A 350 20.12 -4.09 23.21
C ASP A 350 19.97 -4.84 21.87
N PRO A 351 21.06 -5.32 21.24
CA PRO A 351 21.02 -6.03 19.96
C PRO A 351 20.07 -7.24 19.93
N ASN A 352 19.65 -7.77 21.09
CA ASN A 352 18.73 -8.90 21.20
C ASN A 352 17.27 -8.53 21.54
N GLY A 353 16.89 -7.25 21.59
CA GLY A 353 15.52 -6.86 21.96
C GLY A 353 15.19 -7.27 23.40
N GLY A 354 15.96 -6.76 24.35
CA GLY A 354 15.99 -7.25 25.73
C GLY A 354 14.80 -6.85 26.62
N PRO A 355 14.81 -7.30 27.90
CA PRO A 355 13.81 -6.98 28.92
C PRO A 355 13.56 -5.48 29.12
N ARG A 356 14.57 -4.64 28.82
CA ARG A 356 14.48 -3.17 28.96
C ARG A 356 13.45 -2.55 28.00
N VAL A 357 13.39 -3.03 26.75
CA VAL A 357 12.43 -2.54 25.75
C VAL A 357 11.02 -2.94 26.16
N GLN A 358 10.85 -4.18 26.62
CA GLN A 358 9.58 -4.67 27.15
C GLN A 358 9.11 -3.85 28.35
N GLU A 359 9.98 -3.61 29.34
CA GLU A 359 9.63 -2.83 30.53
C GLU A 359 9.27 -1.37 30.18
N ALA A 360 10.00 -0.74 29.27
CA ALA A 360 9.68 0.61 28.82
C ALA A 360 8.34 0.68 28.08
N ALA A 361 8.04 -0.31 27.23
CA ALA A 361 6.74 -0.42 26.58
C ALA A 361 5.61 -0.61 27.61
N MET A 362 5.82 -1.46 28.62
CA MET A 362 4.85 -1.63 29.72
C MET A 362 4.62 -0.31 30.46
N ARG A 363 5.67 0.44 30.80
CA ARG A 363 5.55 1.74 31.47
C ARG A 363 4.80 2.76 30.63
N LEU A 364 5.10 2.84 29.33
CA LEU A 364 4.39 3.72 28.38
C LEU A 364 2.89 3.37 28.33
N TYR A 365 2.57 2.08 28.22
CA TYR A 365 1.18 1.61 28.18
C TYR A 365 0.41 1.87 29.49
N HIS A 366 1.13 1.98 30.61
CA HIS A 366 0.57 2.15 31.94
C HIS A 366 0.58 3.61 32.44
N SER A 367 1.24 4.52 31.73
CA SER A 367 1.37 5.92 32.12
C SER A 367 0.00 6.61 32.20
N ARG A 368 -0.28 7.34 33.29
CA ARG A 368 -1.48 8.19 33.39
C ARG A 368 -1.45 9.40 32.45
N ARG A 369 -0.26 9.74 31.93
CA ARG A 369 -0.04 10.80 30.93
C ARG A 369 0.08 10.25 29.52
N ARG A 370 -0.42 9.03 29.28
CA ARG A 370 -0.45 8.43 27.94
C ARG A 370 -1.29 9.34 27.04
N GLY A 371 -0.68 9.91 26.02
CA GLY A 371 -1.35 10.89 25.15
C GLY A 371 -1.06 12.36 25.47
N GLU A 372 -0.23 12.68 26.47
CA GLU A 372 0.11 14.06 26.84
C GLU A 372 1.60 14.35 26.73
N GLY A 373 1.94 15.59 26.34
CA GLY A 373 3.32 16.05 26.25
C GLY A 373 4.16 15.27 25.24
N GLU A 374 5.39 14.92 25.59
CA GLU A 374 6.33 14.20 24.70
C GLU A 374 5.92 12.74 24.40
N GLU A 375 4.91 12.21 25.09
CA GLU A 375 4.42 10.83 24.97
C GLU A 375 3.17 10.72 24.08
N ALA A 376 2.59 11.85 23.66
CA ALA A 376 1.42 11.90 22.79
C ALA A 376 1.71 11.18 21.46
N GLY A 377 0.86 10.23 21.04
CA GLY A 377 1.02 9.51 19.77
C GLY A 377 1.99 8.32 19.78
N LYS A 378 2.82 8.13 20.82
CA LYS A 378 3.82 7.03 20.85
C LYS A 378 3.16 5.66 20.82
N VAL A 379 2.03 5.52 21.49
CA VAL A 379 1.31 4.25 21.59
C VAL A 379 0.70 3.88 20.25
N GLU A 380 0.04 4.86 19.63
CA GLU A 380 -0.59 4.77 18.33
C GLU A 380 0.48 4.41 17.28
N LEU A 381 1.66 5.02 17.35
CA LEU A 381 2.80 4.70 16.49
C LEU A 381 3.28 3.24 16.66
N LEU A 382 3.48 2.79 17.90
CA LEU A 382 3.92 1.42 18.16
C LEU A 382 2.87 0.38 17.75
N GLN A 383 1.58 0.69 17.91
CA GLN A 383 0.50 -0.16 17.40
C GLN A 383 0.47 -0.18 15.87
N ALA A 384 0.67 0.98 15.23
CA ALA A 384 0.71 1.09 13.79
C ALA A 384 1.90 0.30 13.19
N PHE A 385 3.07 0.29 13.84
CA PHE A 385 4.18 -0.59 13.45
C PHE A 385 3.80 -2.06 13.39
N GLN A 386 3.06 -2.55 14.39
CA GLN A 386 2.58 -3.94 14.44
C GLN A 386 1.50 -4.21 13.38
N ALA A 387 0.64 -3.23 13.11
CA ALA A 387 -0.36 -3.32 12.06
C ALA A 387 0.29 -3.42 10.67
N VAL A 388 1.32 -2.61 10.41
CA VAL A 388 2.11 -2.65 9.18
C VAL A 388 2.81 -4.02 9.02
N GLU A 389 3.43 -4.57 10.06
CA GLU A 389 3.99 -5.93 10.02
C GLU A 389 2.92 -6.97 9.62
N ALA A 390 1.74 -6.90 10.24
CA ALA A 390 0.67 -7.84 9.94
C ALA A 390 0.21 -7.72 8.47
N ALA A 391 0.14 -6.50 7.93
CA ALA A 391 -0.22 -6.28 6.52
C ALA A 391 0.85 -6.84 5.56
N VAL A 392 2.14 -6.60 5.82
CA VAL A 392 3.26 -7.14 5.02
C VAL A 392 3.21 -8.67 5.02
N ARG A 393 3.10 -9.31 6.19
CA ARG A 393 3.04 -10.78 6.29
C ARG A 393 1.84 -11.34 5.53
N ARG A 394 0.67 -10.69 5.62
CA ARG A 394 -0.52 -11.08 4.87
C ARG A 394 -0.31 -10.98 3.37
N PHE A 395 0.32 -9.92 2.88
CA PHE A 395 0.65 -9.76 1.46
C PHE A 395 1.45 -10.95 0.94
N PHE A 396 2.58 -11.29 1.56
CA PHE A 396 3.43 -12.39 1.09
C PHE A 396 2.79 -13.77 1.25
N PHE A 397 2.00 -13.96 2.31
CA PHE A 397 1.21 -15.17 2.47
C PHE A 397 0.16 -15.30 1.35
N ALA A 398 -0.62 -14.24 1.08
CA ALA A 398 -1.61 -14.21 0.02
C ALA A 398 -0.98 -14.43 -1.35
N TYR A 399 0.14 -13.77 -1.64
CA TYR A 399 0.90 -13.97 -2.87
C TYR A 399 1.33 -15.42 -3.07
N ARG A 400 1.79 -16.11 -2.02
CA ARG A 400 2.10 -17.55 -2.10
C ARG A 400 0.87 -18.38 -2.45
N GLN A 401 -0.29 -18.06 -1.87
CA GLN A 401 -1.54 -18.76 -2.21
C GLN A 401 -1.98 -18.47 -3.65
N LEU A 402 -1.78 -17.24 -4.13
CA LEU A 402 -2.03 -16.86 -5.51
C LEU A 402 -1.16 -17.67 -6.48
N VAL A 403 0.14 -17.77 -6.21
CA VAL A 403 1.09 -18.61 -6.96
C VAL A 403 0.59 -20.06 -7.00
N ALA A 404 0.12 -20.60 -5.87
CA ALA A 404 -0.42 -21.96 -5.80
C ALA A 404 -1.70 -22.14 -6.61
N ALA A 405 -2.59 -21.14 -6.61
CA ALA A 405 -3.84 -21.18 -7.35
C ALA A 405 -3.62 -21.07 -8.87
N MET A 406 -2.67 -20.24 -9.31
CA MET A 406 -2.42 -19.96 -10.73
C MET A 406 -1.46 -20.96 -11.39
N MET A 407 -0.46 -21.43 -10.66
CA MET A 407 0.60 -22.31 -11.20
C MET A 407 0.57 -23.72 -10.62
N GLY A 408 -0.30 -23.98 -9.64
CA GLY A 408 -0.39 -25.25 -8.93
C GLY A 408 0.51 -25.29 -7.68
N THR A 409 0.15 -26.18 -6.76
CA THR A 409 0.82 -26.33 -5.46
C THR A 409 2.25 -26.87 -5.57
N ALA A 410 2.56 -27.62 -6.62
CA ALA A 410 3.91 -28.12 -6.89
C ALA A 410 4.90 -26.98 -7.20
N GLU A 411 4.47 -25.99 -7.98
CA GLU A 411 5.26 -24.79 -8.28
C GLU A 411 5.38 -23.89 -7.05
N ALA A 412 4.30 -23.71 -6.27
CA ALA A 412 4.31 -22.89 -5.06
C ALA A 412 5.11 -23.48 -3.88
N SER A 413 5.38 -24.79 -3.89
CA SER A 413 6.21 -25.47 -2.89
C SER A 413 7.65 -25.69 -3.35
N GLY A 414 7.99 -25.30 -4.59
CA GLY A 414 9.33 -25.46 -5.16
C GLY A 414 9.85 -26.90 -5.14
N ASN A 415 8.96 -27.91 -5.13
CA ASN A 415 9.31 -29.33 -4.92
C ASN A 415 10.16 -29.60 -3.65
N ARG A 416 10.06 -28.79 -2.58
CA ARG A 416 10.78 -29.04 -1.32
C ARG A 416 9.83 -29.49 -0.22
N ALA A 417 10.10 -30.68 0.34
CA ALA A 417 9.35 -31.29 1.43
C ALA A 417 9.31 -30.37 2.67
N LEU A 418 8.22 -30.43 3.43
CA LEU A 418 7.87 -29.62 4.61
C LEU A 418 8.86 -29.62 5.80
N PHE A 419 10.08 -30.16 5.65
CA PHE A 419 11.06 -30.36 6.72
C PHE A 419 12.49 -29.94 6.32
N VAL A 420 12.67 -28.75 5.75
CA VAL A 420 14.00 -28.19 5.47
C VAL A 420 14.33 -27.08 6.49
N PRO A 421 15.58 -27.00 7.02
CA PRO A 421 16.04 -25.89 7.85
C PRO A 421 15.82 -24.51 7.18
N ALA A 422 15.79 -23.43 7.96
CA ALA A 422 15.50 -22.06 7.48
C ALA A 422 16.35 -21.63 6.25
N GLU A 423 17.56 -22.17 6.10
CA GLU A 423 18.48 -21.92 4.99
C GLU A 423 18.05 -22.55 3.65
N GLY A 424 17.06 -23.45 3.64
CA GLY A 424 16.55 -24.10 2.42
C GLY A 424 15.05 -23.89 2.16
N MET A 425 14.39 -23.00 2.91
CA MET A 425 12.99 -22.63 2.67
C MET A 425 12.83 -21.69 1.47
N ASP A 426 11.71 -21.84 0.77
CA ASP A 426 11.26 -20.89 -0.26
C ASP A 426 11.23 -19.45 0.32
N PRO A 427 11.80 -18.44 -0.35
CA PRO A 427 11.83 -17.05 0.12
C PRO A 427 10.46 -16.50 0.56
N LEU A 428 9.36 -16.91 -0.08
CA LEU A 428 8.01 -16.54 0.36
C LEU A 428 7.67 -17.15 1.73
N ALA A 429 8.08 -18.40 1.97
CA ALA A 429 7.88 -19.08 3.26
C ALA A 429 8.69 -18.44 4.39
N GLN A 430 9.92 -18.01 4.10
CA GLN A 430 10.75 -17.30 5.07
C GLN A 430 10.05 -16.03 5.59
N MET A 431 9.35 -15.29 4.72
CA MET A 431 8.73 -14.01 5.09
C MET A 431 7.63 -14.09 6.14
N PHE A 432 6.80 -15.14 6.13
CA PHE A 432 5.73 -15.30 7.12
C PHE A 432 6.10 -16.24 8.27
N LEU A 433 7.13 -17.08 8.11
CA LEU A 433 7.67 -17.94 9.17
C LEU A 433 8.75 -17.25 10.01
N GLU A 434 9.23 -16.07 9.59
CA GLU A 434 10.12 -15.24 10.39
C GLU A 434 9.48 -14.93 11.78
N PRO A 435 10.28 -14.94 12.86
CA PRO A 435 9.83 -14.48 14.18
C PRO A 435 9.18 -13.10 14.10
N PRO A 436 8.23 -12.76 14.99
CA PRO A 436 7.60 -11.45 15.02
C PRO A 436 8.65 -10.33 15.06
N TYR A 437 8.41 -9.23 14.37
CA TYR A 437 9.34 -8.11 14.28
C TYR A 437 9.41 -7.34 15.61
N TYR A 438 8.34 -7.41 16.41
CA TYR A 438 8.20 -6.66 17.67
C TYR A 438 7.92 -7.55 18.90
N PRO A 439 8.75 -8.56 19.19
CA PRO A 439 8.48 -9.53 20.24
C PRO A 439 8.40 -8.88 21.63
N SER A 440 9.20 -7.84 21.89
CA SER A 440 9.19 -7.13 23.18
C SER A 440 7.90 -6.33 23.39
N LEU A 441 7.29 -5.80 22.32
CA LEU A 441 6.01 -5.09 22.39
C LEU A 441 4.85 -6.05 22.64
N ASP A 442 4.88 -7.24 22.03
CA ASP A 442 3.89 -8.28 22.24
C ASP A 442 3.99 -8.87 23.65
N ALA A 443 5.22 -9.16 24.11
CA ALA A 443 5.47 -9.60 25.47
C ALA A 443 4.98 -8.57 26.49
N ALA A 444 5.21 -7.28 26.26
CA ALA A 444 4.73 -6.22 27.14
C ALA A 444 3.22 -6.32 27.38
N LYS A 445 2.43 -6.60 26.33
CA LYS A 445 0.97 -6.76 26.44
C LYS A 445 0.57 -7.96 27.31
N THR A 446 1.27 -9.09 27.20
CA THR A 446 1.03 -10.28 28.02
C THR A 446 1.15 -9.98 29.51
N PHE A 447 2.16 -9.20 29.90
CA PHE A 447 2.42 -8.87 31.30
C PHE A 447 1.67 -7.63 31.81
N LEU A 448 0.89 -6.93 30.96
CA LEU A 448 0.11 -5.78 31.41
C LEU A 448 -0.92 -6.17 32.47
N ALA A 449 -1.58 -7.32 32.32
CA ALA A 449 -2.59 -7.80 33.28
C ALA A 449 -1.97 -8.12 34.65
N ASP A 450 -0.80 -8.77 34.69
CA ASP A 450 -0.09 -9.06 35.94
C ASP A 450 0.43 -7.79 36.60
N TYR A 451 0.88 -6.83 35.79
CA TYR A 451 1.30 -5.52 36.26
C TYR A 451 0.13 -4.75 36.91
N TRP A 452 -1.09 -4.83 36.35
CA TRP A 452 -2.31 -4.24 36.95
C TRP A 452 -2.54 -4.76 38.37
N VAL A 453 -2.48 -6.08 38.54
CA VAL A 453 -2.73 -6.74 39.84
C VAL A 453 -1.65 -6.36 40.86
N GLN A 454 -0.37 -6.36 40.46
CA GLN A 454 0.74 -6.01 41.35
C GLN A 454 0.77 -4.53 41.74
N GLN A 455 0.42 -3.61 40.83
CA GLN A 455 0.41 -2.19 41.10
C GLN A 455 -0.80 -1.79 41.97
N MET A 456 -1.98 -2.37 41.73
CA MET A 456 -3.13 -2.21 42.63
C MET A 456 -2.81 -2.75 44.03
N ALA A 457 -2.16 -3.91 44.14
CA ALA A 457 -1.71 -4.46 45.42
C ALA A 457 -0.74 -3.52 46.15
N ARG A 458 0.21 -2.89 45.44
CA ARG A 458 1.14 -1.90 45.99
C ARG A 458 0.47 -0.59 46.39
N ALA A 459 -0.51 -0.11 45.64
CA ALA A 459 -1.26 1.11 45.95
C ALA A 459 -2.23 0.90 47.14
N SER A 460 -2.70 -0.33 47.35
CA SER A 460 -3.54 -0.72 48.50
C SER A 460 -2.77 -1.06 49.77
N ALA A 461 -1.42 -1.12 49.70
CA ALA A 461 -0.60 -1.40 50.88
C ALA A 461 -0.55 -0.15 51.76
N PRO A 462 -0.98 -0.21 53.04
CA PRO A 462 -0.93 0.95 53.93
C PRO A 462 0.52 1.38 54.11
N SER A 463 0.77 2.68 53.93
CA SER A 463 2.07 3.31 54.18
C SER A 463 2.47 3.04 55.63
N ARG A 464 3.34 2.06 55.86
CA ARG A 464 4.03 1.91 57.14
C ARG A 464 5.01 3.08 57.26
N GLN A 465 4.52 4.18 57.82
CA GLN A 465 5.40 5.20 58.39
C GLN A 465 6.09 4.56 59.59
N SER A 466 7.43 4.63 59.54
CA SER A 466 8.38 4.28 60.60
C SER A 466 8.22 5.15 61.83
#